data_AF-A0AAD6FTC6-F1
#
_entry.id   AF-A0AAD6FTC6-F1
#
_cell.length_a   1.000
_cell.length_b   1.000
_cell.length_c   1.000
_cell.angle_alpha   90.00
_cell.angle_beta   90.00
_cell.angle_gamma   90.00
#
_symmetry.space_group_name_H-M   'P 1'
#
loop_
_entity.id
_entity.type
_entity.pdbx_description
1 polymer ?
#
loop_
_entity_poly.entity_id
_entity_poly.type
_entity_poly.pdbx_seq_one_letter_code
_entity_poly.pdbx_strand_id
1 'polypeptide(L)'
;MCPKHDKPLELFCKTDQTCVCMLCTVLDHKMHDVVPLKEAYEGKKAALGKKEARIQEMIQKRQLKIEEIKQSVDLSKEDADREIAEGVQVFTALKESVEKNLNEFIQTIEGKQNMRMKRAEDFIKELEQEISQLKKRGKQSLSSGKFYFEVQVKGKTEWDFGVARESINRKGDISLCPEDGYWTIWLTKGFEGLVSFYDVDAAALLYSFTGCSFNGKIYPYFSPGAKCGRKNSAPLIISPVT
;
A
#
# COMPACT_ATOMS: atom_id res chain seq x y z
N MET A 1 -2.77 -99.93 56.46
CA MET A 1 -3.37 -101.27 56.64
C MET A 1 -4.74 -101.29 55.98
N CYS A 2 -5.19 -102.44 55.47
CA CYS A 2 -6.52 -102.60 54.87
C CYS A 2 -7.60 -102.46 55.96
N PRO A 3 -8.55 -101.53 55.82
CA PRO A 3 -9.56 -101.30 56.86
C PRO A 3 -10.53 -102.48 57.03
N LYS A 4 -10.70 -103.34 56.02
CA LYS A 4 -11.60 -104.51 56.08
C LYS A 4 -10.94 -105.78 56.60
N HIS A 5 -9.66 -105.97 56.32
CA HIS A 5 -8.98 -107.26 56.51
C HIS A 5 -7.76 -107.19 57.42
N ASP A 6 -7.37 -105.98 57.85
CA ASP A 6 -6.16 -105.71 58.64
C ASP A 6 -4.89 -106.36 58.06
N LYS A 7 -4.78 -106.35 56.73
CA LYS A 7 -3.62 -106.81 55.97
C LYS A 7 -2.91 -105.64 55.28
N PRO A 8 -1.60 -105.76 54.95
CA PRO A 8 -0.90 -104.76 54.14
C PRO A 8 -1.57 -104.50 52.78
N LEU A 9 -1.52 -103.26 52.31
CA LEU A 9 -2.06 -102.84 51.01
C LEU A 9 -0.94 -102.86 49.96
N GLU A 10 -0.59 -104.05 49.49
CA GLU A 10 0.55 -104.27 48.58
C GLU A 10 0.15 -104.26 47.10
N LEU A 11 -1.15 -104.19 46.81
CA LEU A 11 -1.71 -104.23 45.46
C LEU A 11 -2.50 -102.95 45.15
N PHE A 12 -2.70 -102.66 43.86
CA PHE A 12 -3.48 -101.53 43.37
C PHE A 12 -4.52 -102.00 42.35
N CYS A 13 -5.80 -101.75 42.63
CA CYS A 13 -6.89 -101.96 41.69
C CYS A 13 -6.94 -100.79 40.71
N LYS A 14 -6.60 -101.02 39.44
CA LYS A 14 -6.64 -99.99 38.39
C LYS A 14 -8.06 -99.60 38.02
N THR A 15 -9.02 -100.51 38.13
CA THR A 15 -10.44 -100.23 37.83
C THR A 15 -11.00 -99.19 38.81
N ASP A 16 -10.77 -99.38 40.11
CA ASP A 16 -11.33 -98.51 41.15
C ASP A 16 -10.34 -97.44 41.66
N GLN A 17 -9.12 -97.43 41.13
CA GLN A 17 -8.03 -96.52 41.51
C GLN A 17 -7.74 -96.51 43.02
N THR A 18 -7.71 -97.68 43.66
CA THR A 18 -7.50 -97.81 45.11
C THR A 18 -6.50 -98.90 45.47
N CYS A 19 -5.79 -98.71 46.58
CA CYS A 19 -4.88 -99.72 47.11
C CYS A 19 -5.68 -100.81 47.84
N VAL A 20 -5.36 -102.07 47.58
CA VAL A 20 -6.07 -103.25 48.08
C VAL A 20 -5.10 -104.27 48.67
N CYS A 21 -5.58 -105.13 49.59
CA CYS A 21 -4.79 -106.26 50.09
C CYS A 21 -5.08 -107.54 49.29
N MET A 22 -4.32 -108.62 49.51
CA MET A 22 -4.51 -109.92 48.82
C MET A 22 -5.92 -110.52 49.00
N LEU A 23 -6.62 -110.26 50.12
CA LEU A 23 -7.96 -110.79 50.33
C LEU A 23 -9.03 -110.02 49.54
N CYS A 24 -8.82 -108.71 49.36
CA CYS A 24 -9.70 -107.87 48.54
C CYS A 24 -9.74 -108.33 47.08
N THR A 25 -8.66 -108.93 46.54
CA THR A 25 -8.60 -109.35 45.13
C THR A 25 -9.35 -110.64 44.83
N VAL A 26 -9.69 -111.45 45.84
CA VAL A 26 -10.49 -112.66 45.65
C VAL A 26 -11.96 -112.47 46.02
N LEU A 27 -12.27 -111.37 46.72
CA LEU A 27 -13.62 -110.97 47.12
C LEU A 27 -14.10 -109.80 46.25
N ASP A 28 -13.95 -108.58 46.75
CA ASP A 28 -14.55 -107.36 46.19
C ASP A 28 -13.99 -106.95 44.81
N HIS A 29 -12.73 -107.30 44.51
CA HIS A 29 -12.04 -106.89 43.28
C HIS A 29 -11.69 -108.08 42.37
N LYS A 30 -12.43 -109.19 42.47
CA LYS A 30 -12.15 -110.47 41.79
C LYS A 30 -12.04 -110.39 40.27
N MET A 31 -12.79 -109.46 39.65
CA MET A 31 -12.81 -109.27 38.20
C MET A 31 -12.15 -107.95 37.77
N HIS A 32 -11.48 -107.25 38.68
CA HIS A 32 -10.84 -105.97 38.38
C HIS A 32 -9.36 -106.18 38.04
N ASP A 33 -8.82 -105.26 37.24
CA ASP A 33 -7.39 -105.28 36.92
C ASP A 33 -6.60 -104.83 38.16
N VAL A 34 -5.97 -105.79 38.83
CA VAL A 34 -5.17 -105.56 40.03
C VAL A 34 -3.71 -105.91 39.74
N VAL A 35 -2.82 -104.96 40.05
CA VAL A 35 -1.36 -105.10 39.87
C VAL A 35 -0.62 -104.86 41.19
N PRO A 36 0.65 -105.27 41.31
CA PRO A 36 1.49 -104.86 42.43
C PRO A 36 1.54 -103.33 42.57
N LEU A 37 1.41 -102.82 43.80
CA LEU A 37 1.36 -101.38 44.07
C LEU A 37 2.64 -100.67 43.56
N LYS A 38 3.79 -101.33 43.66
CA LYS A 38 5.07 -100.82 43.15
C LYS A 38 5.03 -100.55 41.64
N GLU A 39 4.46 -101.47 40.87
CA GLU A 39 4.32 -101.33 39.41
C GLU A 39 3.38 -100.17 39.06
N ALA A 40 2.23 -100.08 39.73
CA ALA A 40 1.29 -98.97 39.52
C ALA A 40 1.91 -97.60 39.85
N TYR A 41 2.68 -97.52 40.94
CA TYR A 41 3.40 -96.31 41.34
C TYR A 41 4.46 -95.92 40.31
N GLU A 42 5.31 -96.86 39.89
CA GLU A 42 6.36 -96.62 38.89
C GLU A 42 5.77 -96.18 37.54
N GLY A 43 4.68 -96.83 37.12
CA GLY A 43 3.95 -96.46 35.91
C GLY A 43 3.36 -95.05 35.98
N LYS A 44 2.71 -94.68 37.10
CA LYS A 44 2.16 -93.34 37.31
C LYS A 44 3.28 -92.28 37.36
N LYS A 45 4.38 -92.58 38.05
CA LYS A 45 5.56 -91.70 38.14
C LYS A 45 6.17 -91.45 36.76
N ALA A 46 6.34 -92.50 35.96
CA ALA A 46 6.84 -92.38 34.59
C ALA A 46 5.87 -91.58 33.70
N ALA A 47 4.56 -91.78 33.82
CA ALA A 47 3.56 -91.03 33.08
C ALA A 47 3.55 -89.54 33.45
N LEU A 48 3.72 -89.21 34.73
CA LEU A 48 3.86 -87.83 35.20
C LEU A 48 5.14 -87.19 34.66
N GLY A 49 6.28 -87.89 34.72
CA GLY A 49 7.54 -87.40 34.15
C GLY A 49 7.45 -87.11 32.65
N LYS A 50 6.75 -87.95 31.87
CA LYS A 50 6.49 -87.70 30.44
C LYS A 50 5.63 -86.45 30.22
N LYS A 51 4.58 -86.24 31.02
CA LYS A 51 3.74 -85.04 30.93
C LYS A 51 4.52 -83.78 31.30
N GLU A 52 5.34 -83.85 32.34
CA GLU A 52 6.20 -82.77 32.78
C GLU A 52 7.20 -82.37 31.69
N ALA A 53 7.91 -83.34 31.11
CA ALA A 53 8.85 -83.08 30.01
C ALA A 53 8.17 -82.41 28.81
N ARG A 54 6.97 -82.88 28.43
CA ARG A 54 6.18 -82.27 27.35
C ARG A 54 5.79 -80.83 27.67
N ILE A 55 5.40 -80.52 28.90
CA ILE A 55 5.08 -79.16 29.33
C ILE A 55 6.33 -78.28 29.29
N GLN A 56 7.48 -78.77 29.75
CA GLN A 56 8.74 -78.03 29.71
C GLN A 56 9.17 -77.69 28.28
N GLU A 57 9.07 -78.63 27.34
CA GLU A 57 9.32 -78.38 25.91
C GLU A 57 8.37 -77.30 25.36
N MET A 58 7.09 -77.38 25.71
CA MET A 58 6.07 -76.41 25.31
C MET A 58 6.34 -75.01 25.88
N ILE A 59 6.94 -74.90 27.08
CA ILE A 59 7.35 -73.64 27.70
C ILE A 59 8.56 -73.07 26.95
N GLN A 60 9.61 -73.87 26.75
CA GLN A 60 10.82 -73.44 26.05
C GLN A 60 10.51 -72.94 24.64
N LYS A 61 9.65 -73.64 23.90
CA LYS A 61 9.21 -73.22 22.57
C LYS A 61 8.49 -71.87 22.58
N ARG A 62 7.64 -71.62 23.60
CA ARG A 62 6.96 -70.32 23.75
C ARG A 62 7.91 -69.21 24.17
N GLN A 63 8.90 -69.49 25.01
CA GLN A 63 9.93 -68.53 25.39
C GLN A 63 10.74 -68.08 24.18
N LEU A 64 11.20 -69.02 23.34
CA LEU A 64 11.88 -68.69 22.09
C LEU A 64 11.00 -67.83 21.18
N LYS A 65 9.71 -68.19 21.06
CA LYS A 65 8.79 -67.43 20.21
C LYS A 65 8.54 -66.01 20.71
N ILE A 66 8.51 -65.82 22.03
CA ILE A 66 8.40 -64.49 22.64
C ILE A 66 9.63 -63.65 22.28
N GLU A 67 10.84 -64.20 22.35
CA GLU A 67 12.05 -63.46 21.98
C GLU A 67 12.10 -63.11 20.49
N GLU A 68 11.69 -64.03 19.59
CA GLU A 68 11.55 -63.73 18.17
C GLU A 68 10.58 -62.57 17.91
N ILE A 69 9.41 -62.59 18.58
CA ILE A 69 8.40 -61.54 18.40
C ILE A 69 8.92 -60.20 18.95
N LYS A 70 9.61 -60.19 20.10
CA LYS A 70 10.22 -58.97 20.63
C LYS A 70 11.21 -58.36 19.65
N GLN A 71 12.14 -59.17 19.12
CA GLN A 71 13.11 -58.72 18.13
C GLN A 71 12.42 -58.16 16.88
N SER A 72 11.39 -58.84 16.38
CA SER A 72 10.62 -58.36 15.23
C SER A 72 9.90 -57.04 15.51
N VAL A 73 9.38 -56.86 16.72
CA VAL A 73 8.72 -55.61 17.13
C VAL A 73 9.73 -54.47 17.22
N ASP A 74 10.93 -54.73 17.73
CA ASP A 74 11.96 -53.70 17.85
C ASP A 74 12.50 -53.28 16.48
N LEU A 75 12.76 -54.24 15.57
CA LEU A 75 13.10 -53.94 14.17
C LEU A 75 12.01 -53.11 13.49
N SER A 76 10.74 -53.47 13.68
CA SER A 76 9.62 -52.72 13.10
C SER A 76 9.53 -51.28 13.64
N LYS A 77 9.92 -51.03 14.89
CA LYS A 77 9.99 -49.66 15.44
C LYS A 77 11.13 -48.87 14.81
N GLU A 78 12.32 -49.47 14.72
CA GLU A 78 13.48 -48.84 14.08
C GLU A 78 13.20 -48.50 12.61
N ASP A 79 12.50 -49.39 11.89
CA ASP A 79 12.07 -49.15 10.52
C ASP A 79 11.07 -47.98 10.42
N ALA A 80 10.07 -47.93 11.31
CA ALA A 80 9.12 -46.82 11.35
C ALA A 80 9.79 -45.48 11.67
N ASP A 81 10.71 -45.46 12.65
CA ASP A 81 11.47 -44.26 13.02
C ASP A 81 12.34 -43.77 11.84
N ARG A 82 12.95 -44.70 11.09
CA ARG A 82 13.72 -44.38 9.89
C ARG A 82 12.84 -43.79 8.79
N GLU A 83 11.69 -44.39 8.49
CA GLU A 83 10.75 -43.87 7.48
C GLU A 83 10.24 -42.47 7.86
N ILE A 84 9.95 -42.23 9.14
CA ILE A 84 9.58 -40.90 9.64
C ILE A 84 10.72 -39.90 9.42
N ALA A 85 11.96 -40.27 9.77
CA ALA A 85 13.12 -39.38 9.64
C ALA A 85 13.39 -39.00 8.18
N GLU A 86 13.36 -39.98 7.26
CA GLU A 86 13.50 -39.75 5.82
C GLU A 86 12.39 -38.84 5.28
N GLY A 87 11.14 -39.08 5.69
CA GLY A 87 10.01 -38.24 5.32
C GLY A 87 10.17 -36.80 5.80
N VAL A 88 10.53 -36.59 7.08
CA VAL A 88 10.77 -35.26 7.67
C VAL A 88 11.89 -34.53 6.95
N GLN A 89 12.97 -35.23 6.59
CA GLN A 89 14.10 -34.62 5.87
C GLN A 89 13.67 -34.03 4.52
N VAL A 90 12.88 -34.78 3.74
CA VAL A 90 12.39 -34.32 2.42
C VAL A 90 11.54 -33.07 2.55
N PHE A 91 10.58 -33.06 3.49
CA PHE A 91 9.72 -31.90 3.70
C PHE A 91 10.48 -30.69 4.26
N THR A 92 11.50 -30.93 5.09
CA THR A 92 12.39 -29.87 5.60
C THR A 92 13.15 -29.21 4.44
N ALA A 93 13.79 -30.00 3.58
CA ALA A 93 14.51 -29.49 2.42
C ALA A 93 13.59 -28.72 1.45
N LEU A 94 12.37 -29.21 1.23
CA LEU A 94 11.38 -28.52 0.40
C LEU A 94 10.99 -27.16 1.02
N LYS A 95 10.71 -27.12 2.32
CA LYS A 95 10.38 -25.88 3.04
C LYS A 95 11.52 -24.86 2.91
N GLU A 96 12.76 -25.26 3.18
CA GLU A 96 13.93 -24.40 3.08
C GLU A 96 14.12 -23.86 1.65
N SER A 97 13.90 -24.70 0.64
CA SER A 97 13.98 -24.29 -0.77
C SER A 97 12.93 -23.22 -1.12
N VAL A 98 11.69 -23.39 -0.66
CA VAL A 98 10.61 -22.42 -0.89
C VAL A 98 10.89 -21.10 -0.17
N GLU A 99 11.31 -21.16 1.09
CA GLU A 99 11.67 -19.96 1.88
C GLU A 99 12.83 -19.19 1.23
N LYS A 100 13.86 -19.90 0.77
CA LYS A 100 14.98 -19.29 0.04
C LYS A 100 14.51 -18.58 -1.24
N ASN A 101 13.73 -19.26 -2.08
CA ASN A 101 13.22 -18.70 -3.33
C ASN A 101 12.33 -17.47 -3.09
N LEU A 102 11.50 -17.50 -2.04
CA LEU A 102 10.66 -16.36 -1.66
C LEU A 102 11.51 -15.15 -1.26
N ASN A 103 12.57 -15.36 -0.47
CA ASN A 103 13.47 -14.29 -0.05
C ASN A 103 14.21 -13.67 -1.25
N GLU A 104 14.72 -14.49 -2.17
CA GLU A 104 15.40 -14.01 -3.39
C GLU A 104 14.45 -13.20 -4.29
N PHE A 105 13.19 -13.64 -4.40
CA PHE A 105 12.16 -12.93 -5.15
C PHE A 105 11.85 -11.55 -4.56
N ILE A 106 11.66 -11.48 -3.23
CA ILE A 106 11.40 -10.21 -2.52
C ILE A 106 12.58 -9.25 -2.72
N GLN A 107 13.82 -9.70 -2.48
CA GLN A 107 15.02 -8.87 -2.65
C GLN A 107 15.15 -8.35 -4.08
N THR A 108 14.80 -9.16 -5.08
CA THR A 108 14.82 -8.73 -6.49
C THR A 108 13.83 -7.60 -6.76
N ILE A 109 12.62 -7.68 -6.20
CA ILE A 109 11.61 -6.63 -6.36
C ILE A 109 12.03 -5.35 -5.63
N GLU A 110 12.47 -5.46 -4.38
CA GLU A 110 12.92 -4.32 -3.58
C GLU A 110 14.11 -3.61 -4.24
N GLY A 111 15.10 -4.37 -4.74
CA GLY A 111 16.24 -3.82 -5.47
C GLY A 111 15.82 -3.07 -6.75
N LYS A 112 14.88 -3.64 -7.53
CA LYS A 112 14.34 -2.97 -8.73
C LYS A 112 13.56 -1.70 -8.37
N GLN A 113 12.77 -1.71 -7.29
CA GLN A 113 12.05 -0.53 -6.82
C GLN A 113 13.01 0.56 -6.36
N ASN A 114 14.01 0.24 -5.54
CA ASN A 114 15.00 1.20 -5.05
C ASN A 114 15.78 1.85 -6.19
N MET A 115 16.18 1.10 -7.23
CA MET A 115 16.84 1.67 -8.41
C MET A 115 15.95 2.66 -9.16
N ARG A 116 14.66 2.33 -9.33
CA ARG A 116 13.70 3.22 -10.00
C ARG A 116 13.43 4.47 -9.17
N MET A 117 13.29 4.32 -7.85
CA MET A 117 13.06 5.41 -6.93
C MET A 117 14.23 6.39 -6.94
N LYS A 118 15.47 5.88 -6.80
CA LYS A 118 16.68 6.71 -6.89
C LYS A 118 16.78 7.47 -8.21
N ARG A 119 16.47 6.82 -9.34
CA ARG A 119 16.47 7.47 -10.66
C ARG A 119 15.42 8.58 -10.74
N ALA A 120 14.24 8.37 -10.16
CA ALA A 120 13.19 9.39 -10.10
C ALA A 120 13.61 10.57 -9.20
N GLU A 121 14.22 10.29 -8.04
CA GLU A 121 14.77 11.32 -7.14
C GLU A 121 15.84 12.17 -7.84
N ASP A 122 16.77 11.54 -8.59
CA ASP A 122 17.79 12.25 -9.35
C ASP A 122 17.17 13.19 -10.40
N PHE A 123 16.14 12.73 -11.14
CA PHE A 123 15.40 13.58 -12.09
C PHE A 123 14.64 14.73 -11.42
N ILE A 124 13.97 14.47 -10.29
CA ILE A 124 13.27 15.51 -9.52
C ILE A 124 14.26 16.60 -9.11
N LYS A 125 15.43 16.21 -8.59
CA LYS A 125 16.46 17.12 -8.15
C LYS A 125 17.00 17.99 -9.30
N GLU A 126 17.18 17.42 -10.48
CA GLU A 126 17.58 18.15 -11.69
C GLU A 126 16.52 19.20 -12.07
N LEU A 127 15.24 18.79 -12.13
CA LEU A 127 14.14 19.69 -12.43
C LEU A 127 13.98 20.81 -11.40
N GLU A 128 14.14 20.51 -10.11
CA GLU A 128 14.11 21.52 -9.04
C GLU A 128 15.22 22.57 -9.20
N GLN A 129 16.42 22.13 -9.59
CA GLN A 129 17.53 23.03 -9.89
C GLN A 129 17.23 23.91 -11.10
N GLU A 130 16.68 23.35 -12.18
CA GLU A 130 16.26 24.12 -13.36
C GLU A 130 15.20 25.17 -13.01
N ILE A 131 14.16 24.79 -12.26
CA ILE A 131 13.11 25.70 -11.80
C ILE A 131 13.72 26.85 -10.97
N SER A 132 14.67 26.56 -10.09
CA SER A 132 15.37 27.56 -9.29
C SER A 132 16.13 28.56 -10.16
N GLN A 133 16.86 28.08 -11.17
CA GLN A 133 17.58 28.93 -12.13
C GLN A 133 16.62 29.81 -12.95
N LEU A 134 15.53 29.24 -13.46
CA LEU A 134 14.52 29.97 -14.23
C LEU A 134 13.88 31.10 -13.40
N LYS A 135 13.52 30.81 -12.14
CA LYS A 135 13.01 31.83 -11.20
C LYS A 135 14.01 32.96 -10.98
N LYS A 136 15.31 32.67 -10.91
CA LYS A 136 16.36 33.68 -10.74
C LYS A 136 16.51 34.56 -12.00
N ARG A 137 16.53 33.97 -13.20
CA ARG A 137 16.62 34.71 -14.47
C ARG A 137 15.42 35.64 -14.68
N GLY A 138 14.20 35.19 -14.35
CA GLY A 138 12.98 36.00 -14.47
C GLY A 138 12.94 37.23 -13.56
N LYS A 139 13.66 37.23 -12.42
CA LYS A 139 13.75 38.39 -11.52
C LYS A 139 14.81 39.41 -11.95
N GLN A 140 15.83 38.99 -12.70
CA GLN A 140 16.96 39.86 -13.08
C GLN A 140 16.69 40.69 -14.34
N SER A 141 15.72 40.33 -15.18
CA SER A 141 15.57 40.91 -16.51
C SER A 141 14.96 42.32 -16.58
N LEU A 142 14.81 43.04 -15.45
CA LEU A 142 14.32 44.43 -15.43
C LEU A 142 15.13 45.38 -14.53
N SER A 143 16.21 44.92 -13.89
CA SER A 143 17.00 45.77 -12.98
C SER A 143 18.12 46.56 -13.67
N SER A 144 18.44 46.26 -14.93
CA SER A 144 19.36 47.04 -15.77
C SER A 144 19.12 46.80 -17.27
N GLY A 145 19.33 47.81 -18.12
CA GLY A 145 19.14 47.75 -19.57
C GLY A 145 18.18 48.80 -20.13
N LYS A 146 18.08 48.87 -21.47
CA LYS A 146 17.06 49.68 -22.17
C LYS A 146 15.97 48.75 -22.67
N PHE A 147 14.71 49.07 -22.35
CA PHE A 147 13.56 48.25 -22.71
C PHE A 147 12.61 49.07 -23.60
N TYR A 148 11.96 48.39 -24.55
CA TYR A 148 10.97 48.97 -25.44
C TYR A 148 9.74 48.07 -25.47
N PHE A 149 8.55 48.68 -25.41
CA PHE A 149 7.27 47.99 -25.53
C PHE A 149 6.29 48.89 -26.29
N GLU A 150 5.45 48.26 -27.10
CA GLU A 150 4.39 48.93 -27.87
C GLU A 150 3.03 48.66 -27.24
N VAL A 151 2.18 49.69 -27.15
CA VAL A 151 0.83 49.59 -26.58
C VAL A 151 -0.17 50.09 -27.60
N GLN A 152 -1.10 49.23 -28.02
CA GLN A 152 -2.16 49.59 -28.95
C GLN A 152 -3.33 50.26 -28.21
N VAL A 153 -3.56 51.55 -28.47
CA VAL A 153 -4.64 52.34 -27.82
C VAL A 153 -5.81 52.66 -28.75
N LYS A 154 -5.87 52.01 -29.92
CA LYS A 154 -6.92 52.26 -30.93
C LYS A 154 -8.31 52.00 -30.33
N GLY A 155 -9.19 53.00 -30.40
CA GLY A 155 -10.56 52.93 -29.88
C GLY A 155 -10.72 53.32 -28.41
N LYS A 156 -9.64 53.70 -27.70
CA LYS A 156 -9.71 54.19 -26.31
C LYS A 156 -9.88 55.72 -26.28
N THR A 157 -10.78 56.20 -25.43
CA THR A 157 -11.06 57.63 -25.21
C THR A 157 -10.26 58.23 -24.06
N GLU A 158 -9.70 57.38 -23.21
CA GLU A 158 -8.89 57.71 -22.05
C GLU A 158 -7.89 56.57 -21.80
N TRP A 159 -6.66 56.92 -21.44
CA TRP A 159 -5.62 55.96 -21.12
C TRP A 159 -4.45 56.62 -20.40
N ASP A 160 -3.83 55.84 -19.49
CA ASP A 160 -2.55 56.12 -18.86
C ASP A 160 -1.65 54.90 -19.06
N PHE A 161 -0.39 55.10 -19.45
CA PHE A 161 0.60 54.02 -19.49
C PHE A 161 2.00 54.52 -19.23
N GLY A 162 2.86 53.62 -18.74
CA GLY A 162 4.22 53.96 -18.36
C GLY A 162 4.87 52.87 -17.53
N VAL A 163 5.89 53.24 -16.76
CA VAL A 163 6.58 52.32 -15.84
C VAL A 163 6.37 52.77 -14.40
N ALA A 164 6.42 51.80 -13.48
CA ALA A 164 6.32 52.06 -12.05
C ALA A 164 7.40 51.32 -11.28
N ARG A 165 7.84 51.90 -10.17
CA ARG A 165 8.80 51.28 -9.26
C ARG A 165 8.19 50.01 -8.66
N GLU A 166 8.97 48.95 -8.48
CA GLU A 166 8.47 47.67 -7.93
C GLU A 166 7.78 47.83 -6.56
N SER A 167 8.26 48.77 -5.74
CA SER A 167 7.84 48.98 -4.35
C SER A 167 6.58 49.85 -4.16
N ILE A 168 5.89 50.26 -5.23
CA ILE A 168 4.68 51.11 -5.10
C ILE A 168 3.52 50.37 -4.42
N ASN A 169 2.67 51.13 -3.71
CA ASN A 169 1.37 50.61 -3.29
C ASN A 169 0.38 50.70 -4.45
N ARG A 170 -0.34 49.60 -4.73
CA ARG A 170 -1.29 49.48 -5.86
C ARG A 170 -2.76 49.51 -5.43
N LYS A 171 -3.04 49.92 -4.20
CA LYS A 171 -4.39 49.98 -3.62
C LYS A 171 -4.70 51.38 -3.11
N GLY A 172 -5.92 51.85 -3.33
CA GLY A 172 -6.40 53.16 -2.88
C GLY A 172 -6.43 54.18 -4.02
N ASP A 173 -6.56 55.45 -3.65
CA ASP A 173 -6.43 56.56 -4.58
C ASP A 173 -4.94 56.71 -4.98
N ILE A 174 -4.66 56.79 -6.29
CA ILE A 174 -3.30 56.70 -6.83
C ILE A 174 -2.97 58.03 -7.52
N SER A 175 -1.90 58.67 -7.05
CA SER A 175 -1.28 59.82 -7.70
C SER A 175 -0.23 59.34 -8.71
N LEU A 176 -0.39 59.73 -9.97
CA LEU A 176 0.50 59.34 -11.08
C LEU A 176 1.64 60.35 -11.26
N CYS A 177 2.61 60.38 -10.34
CA CYS A 177 3.79 61.22 -10.44
C CYS A 177 5.12 60.47 -10.15
N PRO A 178 6.26 61.00 -10.62
CA PRO A 178 7.57 60.39 -10.38
C PRO A 178 7.92 60.23 -8.90
N GLU A 179 7.50 61.15 -8.04
CA GLU A 179 7.75 61.14 -6.59
C GLU A 179 7.11 59.93 -5.92
N ASP A 180 5.93 59.52 -6.39
CA ASP A 180 5.20 58.35 -5.93
C ASP A 180 5.62 57.06 -6.68
N GLY A 181 6.63 57.15 -7.53
CA GLY A 181 7.24 56.02 -8.24
C GLY A 181 6.58 55.66 -9.56
N TYR A 182 5.83 56.59 -10.19
CA TYR A 182 5.18 56.41 -11.49
C TYR A 182 5.78 57.33 -12.56
N TRP A 183 6.18 56.78 -13.70
CA TRP A 183 6.58 57.54 -14.89
C TRP A 183 5.61 57.20 -16.00
N THR A 184 4.50 57.94 -16.06
CA THR A 184 3.37 57.66 -16.96
C THR A 184 3.07 58.85 -17.85
N ILE A 185 2.50 58.56 -19.02
CA ILE A 185 1.85 59.53 -19.90
C ILE A 185 0.37 59.21 -19.97
N TRP A 186 -0.45 60.24 -20.13
CA TRP A 186 -1.91 60.11 -20.18
C TRP A 186 -2.53 60.96 -21.27
N LEU A 187 -3.72 60.55 -21.71
CA LEU A 187 -4.59 61.33 -22.59
C LEU A 187 -6.02 61.33 -22.04
N THR A 188 -6.58 62.52 -21.81
CA THR A 188 -7.99 62.73 -21.52
C THR A 188 -8.59 63.70 -22.55
N LYS A 189 -9.72 63.37 -23.17
CA LYS A 189 -10.37 64.24 -24.18
C LYS A 189 -11.25 65.30 -23.50
N GLY A 190 -10.72 66.51 -23.32
CA GLY A 190 -11.45 67.69 -22.84
C GLY A 190 -11.15 68.96 -23.66
N PHE A 191 -12.07 69.30 -24.56
CA PHE A 191 -12.27 70.48 -25.43
C PHE A 191 -11.53 71.81 -25.12
N GLU A 192 -10.76 72.33 -26.07
CA GLU A 192 -10.49 73.78 -26.19
C GLU A 192 -11.61 74.44 -27.03
N GLY A 193 -12.28 75.47 -26.51
CA GLY A 193 -13.28 76.24 -27.25
C GLY A 193 -12.63 77.25 -28.22
N LEU A 194 -13.23 77.40 -29.42
CA LEU A 194 -12.79 78.30 -30.50
C LEU A 194 -13.94 79.20 -30.96
N VAL A 195 -13.71 80.50 -31.04
CA VAL A 195 -14.64 81.46 -31.69
C VAL A 195 -13.85 82.27 -32.73
N SER A 196 -14.29 82.25 -33.98
CA SER A 196 -13.60 82.95 -35.09
C SER A 196 -14.55 83.86 -35.87
N PHE A 197 -14.04 85.00 -36.30
CA PHE A 197 -14.76 86.03 -37.06
C PHE A 197 -14.13 86.16 -38.45
N TYR A 198 -14.97 86.26 -39.49
CA TYR A 198 -14.54 86.33 -40.88
C TYR A 198 -15.18 87.53 -41.59
N ASP A 199 -14.45 88.07 -42.55
CA ASP A 199 -15.01 88.95 -43.58
C ASP A 199 -15.55 88.05 -44.69
N VAL A 200 -16.86 88.14 -44.94
CA VAL A 200 -17.54 87.27 -45.90
C VAL A 200 -17.22 87.68 -47.34
N ASP A 201 -17.09 88.97 -47.62
CA ASP A 201 -16.85 89.48 -48.98
C ASP A 201 -15.41 89.23 -49.41
N ALA A 202 -14.46 89.37 -48.49
CA ALA A 202 -13.04 89.09 -48.74
C ALA A 202 -12.65 87.62 -48.52
N ALA A 203 -13.56 86.77 -48.01
CA ALA A 203 -13.31 85.39 -47.59
C ALA A 203 -12.07 85.25 -46.68
N ALA A 204 -11.84 86.22 -45.79
CA ALA A 204 -10.65 86.32 -44.97
C ALA A 204 -10.95 86.25 -43.47
N LEU A 205 -10.05 85.63 -42.70
CA LEU A 205 -10.15 85.59 -41.24
C LEU A 205 -9.85 86.98 -40.66
N LEU A 206 -10.78 87.50 -39.86
CA LEU A 206 -10.58 88.75 -39.11
C LEU A 206 -9.85 88.48 -37.79
N TYR A 207 -10.36 87.52 -37.01
CA TYR A 207 -9.80 87.22 -35.68
C TYR A 207 -10.29 85.88 -35.13
N SER A 208 -9.48 85.23 -34.29
CA SER A 208 -9.84 83.99 -33.59
C SER A 208 -9.45 84.06 -32.11
N PHE A 209 -10.40 83.70 -31.25
CA PHE A 209 -10.17 83.42 -29.84
C PHE A 209 -9.90 81.92 -29.67
N THR A 210 -8.67 81.56 -29.33
CA THR A 210 -8.22 80.18 -29.11
C THR A 210 -8.02 79.90 -27.61
N GLY A 211 -8.15 78.64 -27.19
CA GLY A 211 -7.91 78.24 -25.80
C GLY A 211 -8.98 78.76 -24.82
N CYS A 212 -10.20 79.03 -25.30
CA CYS A 212 -11.29 79.52 -24.45
C CYS A 212 -12.00 78.35 -23.73
N SER A 213 -12.31 78.55 -22.45
CA SER A 213 -13.13 77.62 -21.67
C SER A 213 -14.52 78.20 -21.47
N PHE A 214 -15.53 77.63 -22.14
CA PHE A 214 -16.92 78.05 -22.02
C PHE A 214 -17.67 77.16 -21.03
N ASN A 215 -17.76 77.59 -19.77
CA ASN A 215 -18.37 76.81 -18.69
C ASN A 215 -19.90 76.99 -18.61
N GLY A 216 -20.58 77.36 -19.71
CA GLY A 216 -22.01 77.61 -19.78
C GLY A 216 -22.53 77.77 -21.22
N LYS A 217 -23.86 77.89 -21.38
CA LYS A 217 -24.48 78.13 -22.69
C LYS A 217 -24.13 79.53 -23.21
N ILE A 218 -23.69 79.62 -24.46
CA ILE A 218 -23.33 80.88 -25.15
C ILE A 218 -24.49 81.29 -26.07
N TYR A 219 -24.80 82.58 -26.13
CA TYR A 219 -25.80 83.16 -27.03
C TYR A 219 -25.14 84.23 -27.91
N PRO A 220 -25.59 84.43 -29.17
CA PRO A 220 -25.14 85.55 -30.00
C PRO A 220 -25.39 86.90 -29.32
N TYR A 221 -24.42 87.82 -29.44
CA TYR A 221 -24.52 89.19 -28.92
C TYR A 221 -24.45 90.18 -30.08
N PHE A 222 -25.43 91.08 -30.18
CA PHE A 222 -25.49 92.13 -31.18
C PHE A 222 -25.72 93.49 -30.50
N SER A 223 -24.96 94.50 -30.89
CA SER A 223 -25.18 95.88 -30.45
C SER A 223 -24.99 96.82 -31.65
N PRO A 224 -26.03 97.57 -32.06
CA PRO A 224 -25.93 98.47 -33.22
C PRO A 224 -25.07 99.71 -32.96
N GLY A 225 -24.53 99.88 -31.75
CA GLY A 225 -23.76 101.05 -31.36
C GLY A 225 -24.62 102.29 -31.12
N ALA A 226 -23.99 103.37 -30.64
CA ALA A 226 -24.69 104.64 -30.40
C ALA A 226 -24.99 105.37 -31.71
N LYS A 227 -26.16 106.03 -31.80
CA LYS A 227 -26.45 106.97 -32.88
C LYS A 227 -25.73 108.30 -32.61
N CYS A 228 -24.91 108.76 -33.55
CA CYS A 228 -24.28 110.08 -33.50
C CYS A 228 -24.85 110.93 -34.64
N GLY A 229 -25.92 111.68 -34.36
CA GLY A 229 -26.68 112.39 -35.38
C GLY A 229 -27.30 111.43 -36.41
N ARG A 230 -27.08 111.68 -37.71
CA ARG A 230 -27.57 110.81 -38.81
C ARG A 230 -26.64 109.64 -39.13
N LYS A 231 -25.44 109.56 -38.53
CA LYS A 231 -24.50 108.45 -38.76
C LYS A 231 -24.87 107.24 -37.89
N ASN A 232 -24.59 106.04 -38.38
CA ASN A 232 -24.88 104.76 -37.69
C ASN A 232 -26.39 104.51 -37.42
N SER A 233 -27.26 104.91 -38.37
CA SER A 233 -28.71 104.73 -38.25
C SER A 233 -29.25 103.45 -38.92
N ALA A 234 -28.40 102.71 -39.63
CA ALA A 234 -28.79 101.46 -40.28
C ALA A 234 -28.90 100.31 -39.25
N PRO A 235 -29.85 99.37 -39.42
CA PRO A 235 -29.96 98.22 -38.52
C PRO A 235 -28.85 97.19 -38.78
N LEU A 236 -28.53 96.39 -37.77
CA LEU A 236 -27.83 95.13 -37.97
C LEU A 236 -28.83 94.12 -38.54
N ILE A 237 -28.50 93.51 -39.68
CA ILE A 237 -29.35 92.53 -40.36
C ILE A 237 -28.68 91.17 -40.24
N ILE A 238 -29.38 90.20 -39.66
CA ILE A 238 -28.95 88.81 -39.60
C ILE A 238 -29.47 88.12 -40.85
N SER A 239 -28.58 87.74 -41.75
CA SER A 239 -28.94 86.98 -42.95
C SER A 239 -29.30 85.54 -42.58
N PRO A 240 -30.36 84.95 -43.16
CA PRO A 240 -30.61 83.52 -43.03
C PRO A 240 -29.47 82.74 -43.68
N VAL A 241 -29.15 81.58 -43.12
CA VAL A 241 -28.25 80.63 -43.76
C VAL A 241 -29.04 79.95 -44.89
N THR A 242 -28.64 80.15 -46.14
CA THR A 242 -29.12 79.35 -47.29
C THR A 242 -28.46 77.99 -47.32
#